data_AF-L7EDD9-F1
#
_entry.id   AF-L7EDD9-F1
#
_cell.length_a   1.000
_cell.length_b   1.000
_cell.length_c   1.000
_cell.angle_alpha   90.00
_cell.angle_beta   90.00
_cell.angle_gamma   90.00
#
_symmetry.space_group_name_H-M   'P 1'
#
loop_
_entity.id
_entity.type
_entity.pdbx_description
1 polymer ?
#
loop_
_entity_poly.entity_id
_entity_poly.type
_entity_poly.pdbx_seq_one_letter_code
_entity_poly.pdbx_strand_id
1 'polypeptide(L)' 'MLEKLEKIRQPEWQLEIRDITSREDWFNAYQYEIPVLCQKLATGEKILPRLSPRANAEQLARLLANNLT' A
#
# COMPACT_ATOMS: atom_id res chain seq x y z
N MET A 1 10.14 -1.32 -1.24
CA MET A 1 8.72 -1.37 -1.68
C MET A 1 8.33 -0.11 -2.41
N LEU A 2 8.67 1.06 -1.86
CA LEU A 2 8.48 2.36 -2.50
C LEU A 2 9.03 2.41 -3.95
N GLU A 3 10.30 2.04 -4.15
CA GLU A 3 10.91 1.99 -5.50
C GLU A 3 10.16 1.08 -6.48
N LYS A 4 9.48 0.04 -5.99
CA LYS A 4 8.67 -0.86 -6.82
C LYS A 4 7.36 -0.17 -7.22
N LEU A 5 6.71 0.54 -6.29
CA LEU A 5 5.49 1.31 -6.56
C LEU A 5 5.73 2.44 -7.56
N GLU A 6 6.87 3.13 -7.48
CA GLU A 6 7.23 4.19 -8.41
C GLU A 6 7.39 3.68 -9.85
N LYS A 7 7.95 2.48 -10.01
CA LYS A 7 8.10 1.82 -11.31
C LYS A 7 6.78 1.32 -11.91
N ILE A 8 5.77 1.07 -11.08
CA ILE A 8 4.45 0.58 -11.52
C ILE A 8 3.55 1.74 -11.97
N ARG A 9 3.92 3.01 -11.74
CA ARG A 9 3.11 4.19 -12.07
C ARG A 9 2.51 4.09 -13.48
N GLN A 10 1.24 3.73 -13.51
CA GLN A 10 0.32 3.75 -14.62
C GLN A 10 -0.82 4.72 -14.23
N PRO A 11 -1.48 5.38 -15.19
CA PRO A 11 -2.33 6.56 -14.95
C PRO A 11 -3.63 6.33 -14.15
N GLU A 12 -3.86 5.13 -13.62
CA GLU A 12 -5.17 4.73 -13.07
C GLU A 12 -5.31 4.95 -11.55
N TRP A 13 -4.23 5.27 -10.84
CA TRP A 13 -4.28 5.53 -9.39
C TRP A 13 -3.17 6.46 -8.92
N GLN A 14 -3.40 7.11 -7.76
CA GLN A 14 -2.43 7.99 -7.11
C GLN A 14 -1.82 7.30 -5.89
N LEU A 15 -0.53 7.53 -5.66
CA LEU A 15 0.19 7.01 -4.50
C LEU A 15 0.27 8.09 -3.42
N GLU A 16 -0.28 7.81 -2.24
CA GLU A 16 -0.08 8.59 -1.03
C GLU A 16 0.80 7.81 -0.06
N ILE A 17 1.81 8.47 0.52
CA ILE A 17 2.70 7.88 1.53
C ILE A 17 2.46 8.62 2.83
N ARG A 18 2.16 7.86 3.89
CA ARG A 18 1.90 8.41 5.24
C ARG A 18 2.91 7.86 6.23
N ASP A 19 3.45 8.74 7.07
CA ASP A 19 4.27 8.36 8.20
C ASP A 19 3.38 7.99 9.39
N ILE A 20 3.43 6.73 9.81
CA ILE A 20 2.60 6.24 10.91
C ILE A 20 3.03 6.83 12.27
N THR A 21 4.24 7.35 12.41
CA THR A 21 4.72 7.98 13.65
C THR A 21 4.13 9.38 13.86
N SER A 22 3.48 9.95 12.83
CA SER A 22 2.84 11.27 12.92
C SER A 22 1.50 11.23 13.67
N ARG A 23 0.91 10.03 13.88
CA ARG A 23 -0.36 9.85 14.58
C ARG A 23 -0.35 8.58 15.41
N GLU A 24 -0.66 8.69 16.69
CA GLU A 24 -0.65 7.56 17.64
C GLU A 24 -1.57 6.41 17.20
N ASP A 25 -2.77 6.70 16.66
CA ASP A 25 -3.69 5.67 16.15
C ASP A 25 -3.06 4.81 15.05
N TRP A 26 -2.33 5.45 14.13
CA TRP A 26 -1.66 4.77 13.02
C TRP A 26 -0.45 3.98 13.50
N PHE A 27 0.32 4.56 14.43
CA PHE A 27 1.44 3.87 15.05
C PHE A 27 0.97 2.60 15.75
N ASN A 28 -0.04 2.71 16.61
CA ASN A 28 -0.60 1.57 17.34
C ASN A 28 -1.15 0.49 16.40
N ALA A 29 -1.80 0.88 15.30
CA ALA A 29 -2.34 -0.05 14.32
C ALA A 29 -1.27 -0.75 13.47
N TYR A 30 -0.18 -0.07 13.11
CA TYR A 30 0.70 -0.53 12.02
C TYR A 30 2.18 -0.72 12.37
N GLN A 31 2.64 -0.36 13.57
CA GLN A 31 4.06 -0.37 13.95
C GLN A 31 4.80 -1.69 13.69
N TYR A 32 4.10 -2.83 13.72
CA TYR A 32 4.70 -4.16 13.52
C TYR A 32 4.55 -4.70 12.09
N GLU A 33 3.80 -4.01 11.24
CA GLU A 33 3.44 -4.51 9.91
C GLU A 33 3.90 -3.61 8.76
N ILE A 34 4.77 -2.64 9.04
CA ILE A 34 5.32 -1.75 8.01
C ILE A 34 6.09 -2.55 6.95
N PRO A 35 5.85 -2.33 5.64
CA PRO A 35 4.86 -1.42 5.04
C PRO A 35 3.46 -2.04 4.92
N VAL A 36 2.43 -1.24 5.23
CA VAL A 36 1.01 -1.59 5.02
C VAL A 36 0.49 -0.83 3.81
N LEU A 37 -0.16 -1.54 2.88
CA LEU A 37 -0.82 -0.93 1.73
C LEU A 37 -2.33 -0.86 1.97
N CYS A 38 -2.91 0.29 1.69
CA CYS A 38 -4.35 0.50 1.77
C CYS A 38 -4.87 1.11 0.46
N GLN A 39 -6.06 0.69 0.04
CA GLN A 39 -6.85 1.40 -0.96
C GLN A 39 -7.73 2.44 -0.27
N LYS A 40 -7.66 3.69 -0.72
CA LYS A 40 -8.61 4.73 -0.31
C LYS A 40 -9.93 4.55 -1.07
N LEU A 41 -11.03 4.45 -0.33
CA LEU A 41 -12.39 4.36 -0.85
C LEU A 41 -13.22 5.55 -0.33
N ALA A 42 -14.35 5.83 -0.98
CA ALA A 42 -15.25 6.91 -0.54
C ALA A 42 -15.76 6.71 0.90
N THR A 43 -15.91 5.45 1.32
CA THR A 43 -16.44 5.06 2.63
C THR A 43 -15.36 4.79 3.68
N GLY A 44 -14.07 4.84 3.33
CA GLY A 44 -13.00 4.49 4.25
C GLY A 44 -11.72 3.99 3.58
N GLU A 45 -11.00 3.10 4.26
CA GLU A 45 -9.75 2.52 3.75
C GLU A 45 -9.83 1.01 3.85
N LYS A 46 -9.43 0.33 2.76
CA LYS A 46 -9.38 -1.13 2.67
C LYS A 46 -7.93 -1.56 2.67
N ILE A 47 -7.51 -2.33 3.67
CA ILE A 47 -6.16 -2.91 3.72
C ILE A 47 -6.02 -3.93 2.58
N LEU A 48 -4.94 -3.82 1.81
CA LEU A 48 -4.61 -4.77 0.76
C LEU A 48 -3.89 -6.00 1.32
N PRO A 49 -3.97 -7.17 0.65
CA PRO A 49 -3.24 -8.35 1.07
C PRO A 49 -1.74 -8.08 1.21
N ARG A 50 -1.12 -8.69 2.22
CA ARG A 50 0.31 -8.51 2.47
C ARG A 50 1.15 -9.09 1.34
N LEU A 51 2.02 -8.27 0.76
CA LEU A 51 3.00 -8.73 -0.21
C LEU A 51 4.28 -9.18 0.52
N SER A 52 4.88 -10.29 0.08
CA SER A 52 6.19 -10.70 0.60
C SER A 52 7.23 -9.61 0.34
N PRO A 53 8.13 -9.31 1.30
CA PRO A 53 9.22 -8.34 1.08
C PRO A 53 10.10 -8.68 -0.14
N ARG A 54 10.20 -9.97 -0.46
CA ARG A 54 10.97 -10.53 -1.57
C ARG A 54 10.25 -10.44 -2.92
N ALA A 55 8.95 -10.12 -2.95
CA ALA A 55 8.18 -10.08 -4.19
C ALA A 55 8.64 -8.94 -5.12
N ASN A 56 8.69 -9.17 -6.43
CA ASN A 56 9.15 -8.18 -7.41
C ASN A 56 8.07 -7.15 -7.77
N ALA A 57 8.40 -6.21 -8.67
CA ALA A 57 7.47 -5.16 -9.10
C ALA A 57 6.26 -5.71 -9.88
N GLU A 58 6.44 -6.76 -10.69
CA GLU A 58 5.32 -7.38 -11.42
C GLU A 58 4.32 -8.05 -10.47
N GLN A 59 4.79 -8.74 -9.43
CA GLN A 59 3.94 -9.33 -8.42
C GLN A 59 3.15 -8.27 -7.65
N LEU A 60 3.77 -7.13 -7.36
CA LEU A 60 3.09 -5.98 -6.76
C LEU A 60 2.04 -5.40 -7.72
N ALA A 61 2.36 -5.23 -9.00
CA ALA A 61 1.41 -4.73 -9.99
C ALA A 61 0.17 -5.64 -10.12
N ARG A 62 0.38 -6.96 -10.15
CA ARG A 62 -0.71 -7.95 -10.17
C ARG A 62 -1.56 -7.88 -8.90
N LEU A 63 -0.93 -7.73 -7.74
CA LEU A 63 -1.67 -7.56 -6.48
C LEU A 63 -2.57 -6.32 -6.53
N LEU A 64 -2.02 -5.19 -6.99
CA LEU A 64 -2.78 -3.95 -7.13
C LEU A 64 -3.95 -4.13 -8.11
N ALA A 65 -3.68 -4.63 -9.33
CA ALA A 65 -4.71 -4.85 -10.35
C ALA A 65 -5.85 -5.75 -9.88
N ASN A 66 -5.55 -6.78 -9.06
CA ASN A 66 -6.56 -7.72 -8.58
C ASN A 66 -7.40 -7.21 -7.40
N ASN A 67 -6.91 -6.21 -6.65
CA ASN A 67 -7.51 -5.81 -5.38
C ASN A 67 -8.07 -4.39 -5.37
N LEU A 68 -7.59 -3.53 -6.26
CA LEU A 68 -8.16 -2.20 -6.48
C LEU A 68 -9.50 -2.35 -7.20
N THR A 69 -10.50 -1.64 -6.68
CA THR A 69 -11.89 -1.60 -7.17
C THR A 69 -12.29 -0.19 -7.51
#